data_AF-A0A7Z7BXJ9-F1
#
_entry.id   AF-A0A7Z7BXJ9-F1
#
_cell.length_a   1.000
_cell.length_b   1.000
_cell.length_c   1.000
_cell.angle_alpha   90.00
_cell.angle_beta   90.00
_cell.angle_gamma   90.00
#
_symmetry.space_group_name_H-M   'P 1'
#
loop_
_entity.id
_entity.type
_entity.pdbx_description
1 polymer ?
#
loop_
_entity_poly.entity_id
_entity_poly.type
_entity_poly.pdbx_seq_one_letter_code
_entity_poly.pdbx_strand_id
1 'polypeptide(L)'
;MALGAVSSQDILAEAQSVARESGTSSWVGLMRVLTDQLGRFPLPADVSPAFAAAQTHWNGEDADLSTLSTAKELVWNHLGRYPTGEDVKHEDGRLARALLCVLEPDGDAEAASLTAEWYADMVSGRQAPR
;
A
#
# COMPACT_ATOMS: atom_id res chain seq x y z
N MET A 1 -11.35 -23.01 -3.75
CA MET A 1 -10.13 -22.63 -2.99
C MET A 1 -10.38 -21.24 -2.43
N ALA A 2 -10.46 -21.12 -1.10
CA ALA A 2 -10.50 -19.82 -0.44
C ALA A 2 -9.08 -19.24 -0.54
N LEU A 3 -8.92 -18.08 -1.19
CA LEU A 3 -7.67 -17.33 -1.11
C LEU A 3 -7.55 -16.89 0.36
N GLY A 4 -6.49 -17.36 1.01
CA GLY A 4 -6.21 -17.09 2.41
C GLY A 4 -6.08 -15.59 2.67
N ALA A 5 -6.34 -15.18 3.91
CA ALA A 5 -6.05 -13.83 4.34
C ALA A 5 -4.62 -13.43 3.93
N VAL A 6 -4.46 -12.20 3.45
CA VAL A 6 -3.13 -11.67 3.10
C VAL A 6 -2.29 -11.68 4.38
N SER A 7 -1.26 -12.53 4.44
CA SER A 7 -0.36 -12.63 5.57
C SER A 7 0.80 -11.66 5.39
N SER A 8 1.19 -10.96 6.47
CA SER A 8 2.38 -10.09 6.46
C SER A 8 3.66 -10.87 6.15
N GLN A 9 3.74 -12.15 6.55
CA GLN A 9 4.88 -13.02 6.24
C GLN A 9 4.96 -13.33 4.74
N ASP A 10 3.82 -13.57 4.09
CA ASP A 10 3.76 -13.83 2.65
C ASP A 10 4.14 -12.57 1.85
N ILE A 11 3.64 -11.40 2.28
CA ILE A 11 4.04 -10.10 1.72
C ILE A 11 5.56 -9.92 1.80
N LEU A 12 6.16 -10.14 2.97
CA LEU A 12 7.60 -9.93 3.16
C LEU A 12 8.44 -10.93 2.35
N ALA A 13 7.98 -12.18 2.23
CA ALA A 13 8.64 -13.19 1.40
C ALA A 13 8.61 -12.81 -0.08
N GLU A 14 7.45 -12.37 -0.58
CA GLU A 14 7.28 -11.90 -1.96
C GLU A 14 8.14 -10.65 -2.23
N ALA A 15 8.12 -9.69 -1.31
CA ALA A 15 8.92 -8.46 -1.38
C ALA A 15 10.42 -8.75 -1.49
N GLN A 16 10.92 -9.74 -0.74
CA GLN A 16 12.32 -10.19 -0.84
C GLN A 16 12.63 -10.82 -2.20
N SER A 17 11.71 -11.59 -2.79
CA SER A 17 11.90 -12.14 -4.13
C SER A 17 11.98 -11.03 -5.17
N VAL A 18 11.01 -10.10 -5.15
CA VAL A 18 10.96 -8.94 -6.06
C VAL A 18 12.23 -8.09 -5.94
N ALA A 19 12.68 -7.83 -4.71
CA ALA A 19 13.90 -7.05 -4.47
C ALA A 19 15.14 -7.71 -5.08
N ARG A 20 15.30 -9.04 -4.90
CA ARG A 20 16.43 -9.81 -5.44
C ARG A 20 16.40 -9.88 -6.97
N GLU A 21 15.25 -10.16 -7.55
CA GLU A 21 15.07 -10.28 -9.00
C GLU A 21 15.29 -8.94 -9.72
N SER A 22 14.86 -7.84 -9.09
CA SER A 22 14.99 -6.50 -9.65
C SER A 22 16.31 -5.80 -9.30
N GLY A 23 17.14 -6.39 -8.43
CA GLY A 23 18.37 -5.76 -7.93
C GLY A 23 18.12 -4.46 -7.16
N THR A 24 17.00 -4.37 -6.43
CA THR A 24 16.60 -3.16 -5.68
C THR A 24 16.63 -3.38 -4.16
N SER A 25 16.38 -2.34 -3.38
CA SER A 25 16.28 -2.45 -1.92
C SER A 25 15.06 -3.27 -1.49
N SER A 26 15.13 -3.86 -0.30
CA SER A 26 13.99 -4.57 0.30
C SER A 26 12.77 -3.68 0.45
N TRP A 27 12.96 -2.39 0.73
CA TRP A 27 11.89 -1.40 0.82
C TRP A 27 11.17 -1.21 -0.51
N VAL A 28 11.91 -0.98 -1.59
CA VAL A 28 11.30 -0.84 -2.94
C VAL A 28 10.60 -2.14 -3.35
N GLY A 29 11.19 -3.30 -3.04
CA GLY A 29 10.53 -4.59 -3.25
C GLY A 29 9.19 -4.70 -2.51
N LEU A 30 9.15 -4.27 -1.24
CA LEU A 30 7.92 -4.24 -0.45
C LEU A 30 6.89 -3.29 -1.07
N MET A 31 7.27 -2.04 -1.35
CA MET A 31 6.35 -1.05 -1.91
C MET A 31 5.74 -1.51 -3.23
N ARG A 32 6.52 -2.17 -4.10
CA ARG A 32 6.01 -2.77 -5.35
C ARG A 32 4.95 -3.85 -5.09
N VAL A 33 5.22 -4.76 -4.15
CA VAL A 33 4.26 -5.82 -3.77
C VAL A 33 2.99 -5.23 -3.20
N LEU A 34 3.09 -4.28 -2.27
CA LEU A 34 1.93 -3.62 -1.67
C LEU A 34 1.12 -2.86 -2.73
N THR A 35 1.80 -2.17 -3.65
CA THR A 35 1.14 -1.45 -4.76
C THR A 35 0.38 -2.40 -5.67
N ASP A 36 1.00 -3.50 -6.10
CA ASP A 36 0.37 -4.49 -6.97
C ASP A 36 -0.86 -5.13 -6.30
N GLN A 37 -0.71 -5.55 -5.04
CA GLN A 37 -1.82 -6.13 -4.29
C GLN A 37 -2.96 -5.11 -4.10
N LEU A 38 -2.64 -3.85 -3.80
CA LEU A 38 -3.64 -2.81 -3.59
C LEU A 38 -4.43 -2.50 -4.87
N GLY A 39 -3.77 -2.57 -6.03
CA GLY A 39 -4.38 -2.38 -7.35
C GLY A 39 -5.41 -3.44 -7.72
N ARG A 40 -5.51 -4.54 -6.97
CA ARG A 40 -6.53 -5.59 -7.16
C ARG A 40 -7.87 -5.25 -6.50
N PHE A 41 -7.92 -4.19 -5.69
CA PHE A 41 -9.14 -3.74 -5.02
C PHE A 41 -9.77 -2.53 -5.75
N PRO A 42 -11.11 -2.37 -5.68
CA PRO A 42 -11.77 -1.19 -6.20
C PRO A 42 -11.47 0.02 -5.30
N LEU A 43 -10.40 0.75 -5.60
CA LEU A 43 -10.01 1.92 -4.83
C LEU A 43 -11.04 3.06 -4.97
N PRO A 44 -11.28 3.85 -3.90
CA PRO A 44 -12.14 5.03 -4.00
C PRO A 44 -11.60 6.02 -5.04
N ALA A 45 -12.49 6.55 -5.88
CA ALA A 45 -12.11 7.44 -7.00
C ALA A 45 -11.29 8.66 -6.54
N ASP A 46 -11.55 9.16 -5.34
CA ASP A 46 -10.85 10.30 -4.76
C ASP A 46 -9.38 10.01 -4.48
N VAL A 47 -9.01 8.76 -4.20
CA VAL A 47 -7.62 8.36 -3.91
C VAL A 47 -6.92 7.69 -5.08
N SER A 48 -7.63 7.41 -6.18
CA SER A 48 -7.04 6.89 -7.42
C SER A 48 -5.85 7.71 -7.94
N PRO A 49 -5.83 9.05 -7.90
CA PRO A 49 -4.65 9.82 -8.32
C PRO A 49 -3.42 9.56 -7.45
N ALA A 50 -3.62 9.39 -6.13
CA ALA A 50 -2.53 9.06 -5.22
C ALA A 50 -1.99 7.65 -5.43
N PHE A 51 -2.86 6.69 -5.76
CA PHE A 51 -2.43 5.34 -6.16
C PHE A 51 -1.63 5.35 -7.47
N ALA A 52 -2.07 6.10 -8.48
CA ALA A 52 -1.34 6.22 -9.74
C ALA A 52 0.07 6.82 -9.53
N ALA A 53 0.18 7.83 -8.67
CA ALA A 53 1.46 8.43 -8.30
C ALA A 53 2.41 7.40 -7.65
N ALA A 54 1.89 6.55 -6.74
CA ALA A 54 2.67 5.47 -6.17
C ALA A 54 3.13 4.45 -7.21
N GLN A 55 2.26 4.05 -8.15
CA GLN A 55 2.61 3.12 -9.22
C GLN A 55 3.78 3.65 -10.06
N THR A 56 3.68 4.90 -10.52
CA THR A 56 4.74 5.56 -11.30
C THR A 56 6.05 5.62 -10.51
N HIS A 57 6.00 6.02 -9.23
CA HIS A 57 7.19 6.12 -8.40
C HIS A 57 7.89 4.77 -8.20
N TRP A 58 7.16 3.74 -7.73
CA TRP A 58 7.76 2.45 -7.41
C TRP A 58 8.18 1.64 -8.64
N ASN A 59 7.59 1.90 -9.80
CA ASN A 59 8.05 1.35 -11.07
C ASN A 59 9.32 2.03 -11.62
N GLY A 60 9.80 3.09 -10.95
CA GLY A 60 11.01 3.82 -11.33
C GLY A 60 10.79 4.82 -12.46
N GLU A 61 9.54 5.16 -12.75
CA GLU A 61 9.17 6.19 -13.74
C GLU A 61 9.20 7.61 -13.14
N ASP A 62 9.19 7.71 -11.82
CA ASP A 62 9.38 8.95 -11.06
C ASP A 62 10.32 8.70 -9.86
N ALA A 63 11.32 9.57 -9.70
CA ALA A 63 12.27 9.52 -8.60
C ALA A 63 12.04 10.63 -7.55
N ASP A 64 11.07 11.52 -7.77
CA ASP A 64 10.76 12.61 -6.86
C ASP A 64 9.92 12.13 -5.66
N LEU A 65 10.52 12.19 -4.47
CA LEU A 65 9.86 11.85 -3.21
C LEU A 65 8.74 12.84 -2.85
N SER A 66 8.76 14.06 -3.43
CA SER A 66 7.72 15.07 -3.22
C SER A 66 6.37 14.64 -3.81
N THR A 67 6.38 13.82 -4.86
CA THR A 67 5.20 13.21 -5.47
C THR A 67 4.47 12.33 -4.45
N LEU A 68 5.19 11.48 -3.71
CA LEU A 68 4.60 10.62 -2.68
C LEU A 68 4.02 11.44 -1.52
N SER A 69 4.71 12.51 -1.12
CA SER A 69 4.25 13.39 -0.04
C SER A 69 2.94 14.10 -0.41
N THR A 70 2.85 14.64 -1.63
CA THR A 70 1.63 15.26 -2.15
C THR A 70 0.48 14.26 -2.28
N ALA A 71 0.78 13.04 -2.72
CA ALA A 71 -0.20 11.96 -2.78
C ALA A 71 -0.72 11.57 -1.38
N LYS A 72 0.14 11.55 -0.35
CA LYS A 72 -0.30 11.28 1.04
C LYS A 72 -1.29 12.32 1.54
N GLU A 73 -1.06 13.60 1.26
CA GLU A 73 -1.98 14.68 1.67
C GLU A 73 -3.39 14.46 1.08
N LEU A 74 -3.47 14.06 -0.18
CA LEU A 74 -4.73 13.72 -0.84
C LEU A 74 -5.45 12.55 -0.13
N VAL A 75 -4.71 11.52 0.27
CA VAL A 75 -5.29 10.39 1.01
C VAL A 75 -5.74 10.81 2.41
N TRP A 76 -4.98 11.64 3.12
CA TRP A 76 -5.40 12.19 4.40
C TRP A 76 -6.66 13.06 4.29
N ASN A 77 -6.81 13.84 3.23
CA ASN A 77 -8.01 14.61 2.96
C ASN A 77 -9.25 13.72 2.73
N HIS A 78 -9.08 12.57 2.07
CA HIS A 78 -10.15 11.57 1.95
C HIS A 78 -10.51 10.98 3.32
N LEU A 79 -9.52 10.58 4.11
CA LEU A 79 -9.71 10.00 5.45
C LEU A 79 -10.32 10.99 6.45
N GLY A 80 -10.05 12.29 6.30
CA GLY A 80 -10.61 13.35 7.15
C GLY A 80 -12.14 13.51 7.06
N ARG A 81 -12.80 12.82 6.12
CA ARG A 81 -14.26 12.79 6.00
C ARG A 81 -14.93 11.86 7.01
N TYR A 82 -14.17 10.92 7.56
CA TYR A 82 -14.66 10.02 8.60
C TYR A 82 -14.44 10.67 9.97
N PRO A 83 -15.34 10.44 10.94
CA PRO A 83 -15.04 10.73 12.33
C PRO A 83 -13.77 9.98 12.76
N THR A 84 -13.05 10.53 13.75
CA THR A 84 -11.76 9.99 14.19
C THR A 84 -11.84 8.50 14.50
N GLY A 85 -11.05 7.69 13.78
CA GLY A 85 -10.97 6.24 13.97
C GLY A 85 -12.14 5.44 13.39
N GLU A 86 -13.14 6.08 12.78
CA GLU A 86 -14.21 5.37 12.07
C GLU A 86 -13.75 4.89 10.69
N ASP A 87 -12.72 5.50 10.10
CA ASP A 87 -12.22 5.16 8.76
C ASP A 87 -11.88 3.66 8.63
N VAL A 88 -11.35 3.03 9.68
CA VAL A 88 -11.01 1.60 9.71
C VAL A 88 -12.23 0.67 9.76
N LYS A 89 -13.43 1.19 9.99
CA LYS A 89 -14.69 0.42 9.94
C LYS A 89 -15.30 0.42 8.54
N HIS A 90 -14.87 1.32 7.66
CA HIS A 90 -15.36 1.45 6.30
C HIS A 90 -14.36 0.83 5.32
N GLU A 91 -14.89 0.17 4.28
CA GLU A 91 -14.03 -0.46 3.28
C GLU A 91 -13.12 0.57 2.58
N ASP A 92 -13.69 1.67 2.12
CA ASP A 92 -12.97 2.77 1.47
C ASP A 92 -11.90 3.38 2.39
N GLY A 93 -12.24 3.62 3.66
CA GLY A 93 -11.31 4.17 4.64
C GLY A 93 -10.14 3.22 4.92
N ARG A 94 -10.39 1.93 5.07
CA ARG A 94 -9.34 0.91 5.20
C ARG A 94 -8.46 0.80 3.93
N LEU A 95 -9.03 0.92 2.72
CA LEU A 95 -8.23 0.93 1.48
C LEU A 95 -7.36 2.18 1.38
N ALA A 96 -7.90 3.34 1.76
CA ALA A 96 -7.13 4.57 1.87
C ALA A 96 -6.00 4.47 2.93
N ARG A 97 -6.24 3.79 4.06
CA ARG A 97 -5.18 3.47 5.04
C ARG A 97 -4.10 2.54 4.49
N ALA A 98 -4.49 1.53 3.72
CA ALA A 98 -3.54 0.66 3.03
C ALA A 98 -2.69 1.46 2.03
N LEU A 99 -3.30 2.41 1.31
CA LEU A 99 -2.58 3.29 0.38
C LEU A 99 -1.53 4.17 1.08
N LEU A 100 -1.77 4.63 2.31
CA LEU A 100 -0.75 5.37 3.06
C LEU A 100 0.53 4.56 3.28
N CYS A 101 0.43 3.24 3.48
CA CYS A 101 1.60 2.35 3.58
C CYS A 101 2.43 2.38 2.30
N VAL A 102 1.74 2.36 1.16
CA VAL A 102 2.36 2.35 -0.17
C VAL A 102 3.01 3.70 -0.49
N LEU A 103 2.54 4.78 0.13
CA LEU A 103 3.08 6.12 -0.11
C LEU A 103 4.28 6.44 0.79
N GLU A 104 4.71 5.54 1.67
CA GLU A 104 5.87 5.77 2.52
C GLU A 104 7.17 5.81 1.70
N PRO A 105 7.90 6.95 1.70
CA PRO A 105 9.02 7.17 0.77
C PRO A 105 10.25 6.33 1.10
N ASP A 106 10.45 6.00 2.38
CA ASP A 106 11.59 5.24 2.87
C ASP A 106 11.22 4.39 4.06
N GLY A 107 12.05 3.38 4.32
CA GLY A 107 11.92 2.50 5.46
C GLY A 107 13.05 1.48 5.52
N ASP A 108 13.37 1.08 6.74
CA ASP A 108 14.33 0.02 7.03
C ASP A 108 13.62 -1.34 7.21
N ALA A 109 14.34 -2.34 7.72
CA ALA A 109 13.80 -3.68 7.93
C ALA A 109 12.70 -3.73 9.01
N GLU A 110 12.79 -2.89 10.04
CA GLU A 110 11.77 -2.81 11.08
C GLU A 110 10.52 -2.14 10.52
N ALA A 111 10.69 -1.00 9.84
CA ALA A 111 9.61 -0.30 9.15
C ALA A 111 8.92 -1.21 8.12
N ALA A 112 9.67 -2.01 7.37
CA ALA A 112 9.12 -2.97 6.41
C ALA A 112 8.20 -3.98 7.08
N SER A 113 8.60 -4.52 8.23
CA SER A 113 7.82 -5.52 8.97
C SER A 113 6.52 -4.92 9.50
N LEU A 114 6.61 -3.76 10.17
CA LEU A 114 5.44 -3.04 10.69
C LEU A 114 4.49 -2.59 9.57
N THR A 115 5.03 -2.14 8.44
CA THR A 115 4.24 -1.72 7.28
C THR A 115 3.50 -2.91 6.66
N ALA A 116 4.15 -4.06 6.53
CA ALA A 116 3.51 -5.27 6.01
C ALA A 116 2.39 -5.78 6.93
N GLU A 117 2.60 -5.74 8.25
CA GLU A 117 1.57 -6.09 9.25
C GLU A 117 0.37 -5.14 9.17
N TRP A 118 0.61 -3.84 9.22
CA TRP A 118 -0.47 -2.86 9.16
C TRP A 118 -1.23 -2.91 7.84
N TYR A 119 -0.52 -3.04 6.71
CA TYR A 119 -1.14 -3.22 5.40
C TYR A 119 -2.02 -4.49 5.38
N ALA A 120 -1.48 -5.62 5.85
CA ALA A 120 -2.21 -6.88 5.93
C ALA A 120 -3.48 -6.72 6.76
N ASP A 121 -3.42 -6.05 7.91
CA ASP A 121 -4.60 -5.76 8.74
C ASP A 121 -5.61 -4.88 8.01
N MET A 122 -5.16 -3.90 7.23
CA MET A 122 -6.06 -3.04 6.46
C MET A 122 -6.74 -3.78 5.31
N VAL A 123 -6.10 -4.76 4.69
CA VAL A 123 -6.67 -5.54 3.55
C VAL A 123 -7.29 -6.88 3.94
N SER A 124 -7.02 -7.38 5.14
CA SER A 124 -7.54 -8.66 5.64
C SER A 124 -9.07 -8.67 5.72
N GLY A 125 -9.67 -9.79 5.32
CA GLY A 125 -11.13 -9.94 5.23
C GLY A 125 -11.74 -9.48 3.90
N ARG A 126 -10.92 -9.07 2.91
CA ARG A 126 -11.37 -8.78 1.54
C ARG A 126 -11.12 -9.96 0.61
N GLN A 127 -12.09 -10.31 -0.23
CA GLN A 127 -11.86 -11.15 -1.40
C GLN A 127 -11.57 -10.22 -2.59
N ALA A 128 -10.46 -10.44 -3.31
CA ALA A 128 -10.28 -9.83 -4.62
C ALA A 128 -11.46 -10.22 -5.52
N PRO A 129 -12.02 -9.30 -6.33
CA PRO A 129 -13.04 -9.66 -7.31
C PRO A 129 -12.48 -10.74 -8.24
N ARG A 130 -13.26 -11.80 -8.43
CA ARG A 130 -12.94 -12.92 -9.33
C ARG A 130 -12.93 -12.50 -10.78
#